data_AF-A0A0N4VTC1-F1
#
_entry.id   AF-A0A0N4VTC1-F1
#
_cell.length_a   1.000
_cell.length_b   1.000
_cell.length_c   1.000
_cell.angle_alpha   90.00
_cell.angle_beta   90.00
_cell.angle_gamma   90.00
#
_symmetry.space_group_name_H-M   'P 1'
#
loop_
_entity.id
_entity.type
_entity.pdbx_description
1 polymer ?
#
loop_
_entity_poly.entity_id
_entity_poly.type
_entity_poly.pdbx_seq_one_letter_code
_entity_poly.pdbx_strand_id
1 'polypeptide(L)'
;MPSNNGSMSLEGLFGQYRFADVPKLKAIFYAEFNIDIGPVIRYQISDDQNVVSPERFSAFSAAIISKDEMLNRLVKLNLLDFKVMGHPIGLSE
;
A
#
# COMPACT_ATOMS: atom_id res chain seq x y z
N MET A 1 -34.54 -32.86 10.04
CA MET A 1 -34.19 -31.45 10.29
C MET A 1 -32.70 -31.30 10.02
N PRO A 2 -32.24 -30.79 8.86
CA PRO A 2 -30.85 -30.39 8.75
C PRO A 2 -30.71 -28.93 9.17
N SER A 3 -29.80 -28.70 10.11
CA SER A 3 -29.34 -27.41 10.61
C SER A 3 -28.63 -26.63 9.50
N ASN A 4 -29.27 -25.57 9.04
CA ASN A 4 -28.69 -24.64 8.08
C ASN A 4 -27.75 -23.67 8.82
N ASN A 5 -26.49 -24.09 9.04
CA ASN A 5 -25.43 -23.15 9.39
C ASN A 5 -25.09 -22.35 8.13
N GLY A 6 -25.82 -21.25 7.93
CA GLY A 6 -25.55 -20.29 6.87
C GLY A 6 -24.15 -19.70 7.03
N SER A 7 -23.21 -20.22 6.25
CA SER A 7 -21.98 -19.51 5.93
C SER A 7 -22.40 -18.19 5.29
N MET A 8 -22.26 -17.08 6.01
CA MET A 8 -22.47 -15.74 5.48
C MET A 8 -21.53 -15.56 4.28
N SER A 9 -22.05 -15.72 3.07
CA SER A 9 -21.31 -15.44 1.84
C SER A 9 -21.05 -13.94 1.81
N LEU A 10 -19.77 -13.55 1.89
CA LEU A 10 -19.28 -12.18 1.71
C LEU A 10 -19.45 -11.67 0.26
N GLU A 11 -20.45 -12.17 -0.47
CA GLU A 11 -20.80 -11.74 -1.83
C GLU A 11 -21.66 -10.47 -1.77
N GLY A 12 -21.10 -9.40 -1.22
CA GLY A 12 -21.66 -8.07 -1.48
C GLY A 12 -21.24 -7.58 -2.87
N LEU A 13 -22.15 -6.87 -3.54
CA LEU A 13 -21.84 -6.15 -4.77
C LEU A 13 -21.34 -4.75 -4.43
N PHE A 14 -20.29 -4.30 -5.12
CA PHE A 14 -19.82 -2.92 -5.12
C PHE A 14 -20.03 -2.34 -6.53
N GLY A 15 -21.23 -1.83 -6.80
CA GLY A 15 -21.64 -1.45 -8.15
C GLY A 15 -21.74 -2.68 -9.07
N GLN A 16 -21.02 -2.67 -10.20
CA GLN A 16 -20.94 -3.81 -11.13
C GLN A 16 -19.86 -4.85 -10.75
N TYR A 17 -19.05 -4.57 -9.73
CA TYR A 17 -17.95 -5.43 -9.31
C TYR A 17 -18.38 -6.34 -8.17
N ARG A 18 -18.02 -7.62 -8.24
CA ARG A 18 -18.10 -8.51 -7.07
C ARG A 18 -16.97 -8.13 -6.12
N PHE A 19 -17.13 -8.30 -4.81
CA PHE A 19 -16.01 -8.10 -3.86
C PHE A 19 -14.77 -8.94 -4.19
N ALA A 20 -14.93 -10.06 -4.91
CA ALA A 20 -13.83 -10.87 -5.43
C ALA A 20 -13.01 -10.19 -6.54
N ASP A 21 -13.61 -9.23 -7.27
CA ASP A 21 -13.03 -8.57 -8.43
C ASP A 21 -12.19 -7.33 -8.03
N VAL A 22 -12.26 -6.90 -6.76
CA VAL A 22 -11.53 -5.73 -6.26
C VAL A 22 -10.14 -6.16 -5.77
N PRO A 23 -9.06 -5.48 -6.20
CA PRO A 23 -7.72 -5.76 -5.69
C PRO A 23 -7.69 -5.63 -4.16
N LYS A 24 -7.26 -6.71 -3.48
CA LYS A 24 -7.17 -6.70 -2.02
C LYS A 24 -6.05 -5.78 -1.57
N LEU A 25 -6.34 -4.91 -0.61
CA LEU A 25 -5.33 -4.12 0.09
C LEU A 25 -4.35 -5.08 0.78
N LYS A 26 -3.06 -4.91 0.55
CA LYS A 26 -2.02 -5.79 1.11
C LYS A 26 -1.31 -5.19 2.31
N ALA A 27 -1.02 -3.89 2.28
CA ALA A 27 -0.37 -3.18 3.36
C ALA A 27 -0.65 -1.68 3.25
N ILE A 28 -0.60 -1.00 4.39
CA ILE A 28 -0.47 0.46 4.48
C ILE A 28 0.83 0.71 5.23
N PHE A 29 1.67 1.62 4.72
CA PHE A 29 2.89 2.00 5.40
C PHE A 29 3.10 3.52 5.32
N TYR A 30 3.82 4.04 6.30
CA TYR A 30 4.31 5.39 6.35
C TYR A 30 5.84 5.35 6.31
N ALA A 31 6.41 6.14 5.41
CA ALA A 31 7.84 6.27 5.26
C ALA A 31 8.23 7.75 5.25
N GLU A 32 9.43 8.02 5.74
CA GLU A 32 10.03 9.35 5.78
C GLU A 32 11.43 9.32 5.16
N PHE A 33 11.94 10.50 4.79
CA PHE A 33 13.33 10.65 4.40
C PHE A 33 14.16 11.13 5.58
N ASN A 34 15.10 10.31 6.03
CA ASN A 34 16.13 10.72 6.97
C ASN A 34 17.35 11.22 6.18
N ILE A 35 17.92 12.37 6.57
CA ILE A 35 19.06 12.97 5.86
C ILE A 35 20.35 12.13 5.92
N ASP A 36 20.54 11.36 7.00
CA ASP A 36 21.76 10.60 7.24
C ASP A 36 21.65 9.16 6.68
N ILE A 37 20.45 8.59 6.71
CA ILE A 37 20.21 7.17 6.42
C ILE A 37 19.41 6.97 5.12
N GLY A 38 18.74 8.01 4.63
CA GLY A 38 17.87 7.97 3.45
C GLY A 38 16.42 7.60 3.78
N PRO A 39 15.67 7.01 2.83
CA PRO A 39 14.26 6.70 3.03
C PRO A 39 14.08 5.52 4.00
N VAL A 40 13.22 5.69 5.00
CA VAL A 40 12.95 4.68 6.05
C VAL A 40 11.45 4.50 6.24
N ILE A 41 10.99 3.26 6.35
CA ILE A 41 9.63 2.94 6.78
C ILE A 41 9.56 3.12 8.30
N ARG A 42 8.73 4.03 8.81
CA ARG A 42 8.51 4.16 10.27
C ARG A 42 7.39 3.28 10.78
N TYR A 43 6.32 3.18 10.02
CA TYR A 43 5.12 2.45 10.42
C TYR A 43 4.62 1.61 9.27
N GLN A 44 4.19 0.40 9.58
CA GLN A 44 3.58 -0.50 8.61
C GLN A 44 2.47 -1.29 9.30
N ILE A 45 1.35 -1.41 8.61
CA ILE A 45 0.24 -2.27 8.95
C ILE A 45 0.06 -3.23 7.78
N SER A 46 0.31 -4.51 8.02
CA SER A 46 0.14 -5.57 7.03
C SER A 46 -0.34 -6.85 7.69
N ASP A 47 -1.23 -7.57 7.01
CA ASP A 47 -1.70 -8.90 7.47
C ASP A 47 -0.57 -9.94 7.44
N ASP A 48 0.44 -9.70 6.61
CA ASP A 48 1.64 -10.50 6.46
C ASP A 48 2.86 -9.59 6.65
N GLN A 49 3.79 -9.96 7.55
CA GLN A 49 4.87 -9.07 8.00
C GLN A 49 5.86 -8.68 6.88
N ASN A 50 5.83 -9.38 5.74
CA ASN A 50 6.82 -9.25 4.66
C ASN A 50 6.30 -8.62 3.35
N VAL A 51 5.10 -8.02 3.33
CA VAL A 51 4.57 -7.44 2.08
C VAL A 51 5.50 -6.36 1.51
N VAL A 52 5.92 -5.43 2.38
CA VAL A 52 6.86 -4.35 2.05
C VAL A 52 8.14 -4.58 2.85
N SER A 53 8.97 -5.52 2.40
CA SER A 53 10.30 -5.71 2.99
C SER A 53 11.19 -4.48 2.73
N PRO A 54 12.25 -4.26 3.54
CA PRO A 54 13.22 -3.20 3.29
C PRO A 54 13.84 -3.26 1.89
N GLU A 55 14.11 -4.46 1.34
CA GLU A 55 14.67 -4.59 -0.02
C GLU A 55 13.67 -4.11 -1.07
N ARG A 56 12.39 -4.49 -0.93
CA ARG A 56 11.32 -4.07 -1.83
C ARG A 56 11.09 -2.57 -1.75
N PHE A 57 11.08 -2.02 -0.55
CA PHE A 57 10.94 -0.58 -0.35
C PHE A 57 12.09 0.20 -0.97
N SER A 58 13.33 -0.25 -0.79
CA SER A 58 14.51 0.37 -1.40
C SER A 58 14.40 0.47 -2.93
N ALA A 59 13.81 -0.55 -3.58
CA ALA A 59 13.65 -0.56 -5.03
C ALA A 59 12.75 0.56 -5.58
N PHE A 60 11.82 1.09 -4.78
CA PHE A 60 10.89 2.13 -5.23
C PHE A 60 10.93 3.43 -4.42
N SER A 61 11.51 3.45 -3.22
CA SER A 61 11.57 4.62 -2.35
C SER A 61 12.31 5.79 -2.99
N ALA A 62 13.40 5.49 -3.71
CA ALA A 62 14.17 6.47 -4.48
C ALA A 62 13.39 7.10 -5.65
N ALA A 63 12.30 6.49 -6.10
CA ALA A 63 11.45 7.04 -7.15
C ALA A 63 10.35 7.97 -6.59
N ILE A 64 10.07 7.89 -5.29
CA ILE A 64 8.93 8.55 -4.65
C ILE A 64 9.37 9.73 -3.77
N ILE A 65 10.41 9.53 -2.95
CA ILE A 65 10.69 10.42 -1.82
C ILE A 65 11.74 11.49 -2.16
N SER A 66 12.64 11.23 -3.10
CA SER A 66 13.79 12.11 -3.38
C SER A 66 13.56 13.13 -4.52
N LYS A 67 12.38 13.16 -5.15
CA LYS A 67 12.10 14.07 -6.27
C LYS A 67 11.09 15.14 -5.86
N ASP A 68 11.51 16.40 -5.86
CA ASP A 68 10.65 17.55 -5.56
C ASP A 68 9.39 17.60 -6.44
N GLU A 69 9.51 17.19 -7.71
CA GLU A 69 8.38 17.14 -8.66
C GLU A 69 7.27 16.15 -8.27
N MET A 70 7.56 15.23 -7.35
CA MET A 70 6.65 14.19 -6.86
C MET A 70 5.98 14.59 -5.54
N LEU A 71 6.46 15.65 -4.88
CA LEU A 71 5.86 16.18 -3.66
C LEU A 71 4.47 16.74 -3.94
N ASN A 72 3.57 16.58 -2.98
CA ASN A 72 2.17 17.01 -3.05
C ASN A 72 1.39 16.44 -4.25
N ARG A 73 1.81 15.28 -4.78
CA ARG A 73 1.15 14.60 -5.92
C ARG A 73 0.86 13.15 -5.60
N LEU A 74 -0.25 12.63 -6.15
CA LEU A 74 -0.55 11.20 -6.07
C LEU A 74 0.42 10.43 -6.96
N VAL A 75 1.22 9.57 -6.34
CA VAL A 75 2.17 8.70 -7.01
C VAL A 75 1.57 7.31 -7.13
N LYS A 76 1.71 6.70 -8.31
CA LYS A 76 1.28 5.33 -8.59
C LYS A 76 2.44 4.60 -9.23
N LEU A 77 2.93 3.56 -8.57
CA LEU A 77 3.95 2.66 -9.10
C LEU A 77 3.33 1.29 -9.34
N ASN A 78 3.55 0.77 -10.54
CA ASN A 78 3.19 -0.60 -10.85
C ASN A 78 4.44 -1.45 -10.70
N LEU A 79 4.43 -2.34 -9.70
CA LEU A 79 5.37 -3.44 -9.57
C LEU A 79 4.76 -4.68 -10.24
N LEU A 80 5.57 -5.72 -10.43
CA LEU A 80 5.12 -6.96 -11.07
C LEU A 80 3.90 -7.58 -10.34
N ASP A 81 3.94 -7.55 -9.01
CA ASP A 81 2.98 -8.26 -8.16
C ASP A 81 1.98 -7.32 -7.45
N PHE A 82 2.29 -6.02 -7.39
CA PHE A 82 1.50 -5.04 -6.62
C PHE A 82 1.48 -3.68 -7.30
N LYS A 83 0.43 -2.91 -7.01
CA LYS A 83 0.41 -1.48 -7.29
C LYS A 83 0.59 -0.72 -5.99
N VAL A 84 1.64 0.09 -5.92
CA VAL A 84 1.89 1.00 -4.79
C VAL A 84 1.31 2.35 -5.13
N MET A 85 0.48 2.89 -4.25
CA MET A 85 -0.04 4.24 -4.36
C MET A 85 0.33 5.02 -3.10
N GLY A 86 0.77 6.26 -3.26
CA GLY A 86 1.18 7.10 -2.14
C GLY A 86 1.07 8.58 -2.48
N HIS A 87 1.16 9.41 -1.45
CA HIS A 87 1.13 10.86 -1.59
C HIS A 87 2.29 11.46 -0.78
N PRO A 88 3.44 11.72 -1.41
CA PRO A 88 4.60 12.30 -0.73
C PRO A 88 4.27 13.73 -0.31
N ILE A 89 4.57 14.07 0.93
CA ILE A 89 4.40 15.42 1.47
C ILE A 89 5.77 15.93 1.88
N GLY A 90 6.15 17.10 1.38
CA GLY A 90 7.33 17.82 1.87
C GLY A 90 6.95 18.55 3.16
N LEU A 91 7.67 18.27 4.24
CA LEU A 91 7.52 19.04 5.48
C LEU A 91 8.43 20.26 5.37
N SER A 92 7.85 21.43 5.11
CA SER A 92 8.53 22.71 5.31
C SER A 92 8.35 23.13 6.77
N GLU A 93 9.44 23.41 7.48
CA GLU A 93 9.37 24.12 8.77
C GLU A 93 8.89 25.57 8.60
#